data_AF-A0A8S4ABY5-F1
#
_entry.id   AF-A0A8S4ABY5-F1
#
_cell.length_a   1.000
_cell.length_b   1.000
_cell.length_c   1.000
_cell.angle_alpha   90.00
_cell.angle_beta   90.00
_cell.angle_gamma   90.00
#
_symmetry.space_group_name_H-M   'P 1'
#
loop_
_entity.id
_entity.type
_entity.pdbx_description
1 polymer ?
#
loop_
_entity_poly.entity_id
_entity_poly.type
_entity_poly.pdbx_seq_one_letter_code
_entity_poly.pdbx_strand_id
1 'polypeptide(L)'
;MVTLTFVALSYQIVSRDTRKYSSLPRELFHFSNNEAGHNFTDTDRLPETEKLPGTNRFHQALYIADKGDNRRHDDPGKGRPMLPSAQKSLRDTASVLSSSHPLVGAASTTPPAASKIISVTSAFHRQKYLIYLCDRDVYCYGLGDRQRGLVAVYLLALVTGRQFGINMSHPWPLEDFYKPSQVQWSIPESRVRGRSTTTIKYFKNQEGELKTIDFNSVYPQEVVYVRTNLELWRMLKENQLYKGNFPAWARGRRHSIFYNAWVQLATPTHELRSQLNELLVGVALSVLNTSSSDTNTYSTGAANRTLALSALNTSSTNRNLALSALNTWSSVSNSSSTGAVNKTLAPPLKPSMTVAEIRHLTGYDLAKLNLVCVHVRIGHSETLPFEKNRRNKMESVRAVWDFLLPYVNKGHHVYVASDSNQVRKEAKIMFGDRVHSIDGAVLHLGTVMNNQDAREGLKTALLEQLLLMTSCQVLVVSRSGFSMSAAYVRAKLMGQIDNYFFEKGSVFGWNLW
;
A
#
# COMPACT_ATOMS: atom_id res chain seq x y z
N MET A 1 17.57 50.79 -32.26
CA MET A 1 16.68 50.99 -31.11
C MET A 1 15.56 49.99 -31.20
N VAL A 2 15.60 48.93 -30.39
CA VAL A 2 14.56 47.88 -30.33
C VAL A 2 13.96 47.97 -28.94
N THR A 3 12.68 48.32 -28.86
CA THR A 3 11.92 48.45 -27.62
C THR A 3 11.36 47.07 -27.26
N LEU A 4 11.83 46.50 -26.15
CA LEU A 4 11.25 45.30 -25.53
C LEU A 4 10.01 45.69 -24.71
N THR A 5 8.88 45.05 -25.00
CA THR A 5 7.67 45.12 -24.16
C THR A 5 7.66 43.93 -23.21
N PHE A 6 7.82 44.17 -21.91
CA PHE A 6 7.62 43.16 -20.86
C PHE A 6 6.13 43.06 -20.53
N VAL A 7 5.56 41.85 -20.64
CA VAL A 7 4.24 41.52 -20.09
C VAL A 7 4.43 40.93 -18.70
N ALA A 8 4.00 41.66 -17.68
CA ALA A 8 3.91 41.17 -16.31
C ALA A 8 2.56 40.45 -16.11
N LEU A 9 2.60 39.16 -15.79
CA LEU A 9 1.44 38.38 -15.35
C LEU A 9 1.37 38.44 -13.82
N SER A 10 0.40 39.19 -13.30
CA SER A 10 0.05 39.25 -11.89
C SER A 10 -0.80 38.05 -11.50
N TYR A 11 -0.32 37.27 -10.51
CA TYR A 11 -1.09 36.21 -9.86
C TYR A 11 -2.09 36.83 -8.86
N GLN A 12 -3.39 36.72 -9.16
CA GLN A 12 -4.44 36.95 -8.17
C GLN A 12 -4.58 35.72 -7.26
N ILE A 13 -4.25 35.88 -5.99
CA ILE A 13 -4.55 34.93 -4.93
C ILE A 13 -6.03 35.08 -4.56
N VAL A 14 -6.85 34.08 -4.88
CA VAL A 14 -8.23 33.97 -4.40
C VAL A 14 -8.18 33.42 -2.97
N SER A 15 -8.35 34.31 -1.98
CA SER A 15 -8.62 33.97 -0.59
C SER A 15 -9.99 33.28 -0.49
N ARG A 16 -10.03 32.02 -0.08
CA ARG A 16 -11.28 31.32 0.28
C ARG A 16 -11.56 31.53 1.77
N ASP A 17 -12.68 32.19 2.02
CA ASP A 17 -13.26 32.53 3.30
C ASP A 17 -13.64 31.28 4.11
N THR A 18 -12.87 30.97 5.15
CA THR A 18 -13.22 29.96 6.16
C THR A 18 -13.89 30.65 7.34
N ARG A 19 -15.15 31.03 7.20
CA ARG A 19 -16.02 31.40 8.33
C ARG A 19 -17.37 30.73 8.20
N LYS A 20 -17.53 29.60 8.90
CA LYS A 20 -18.81 29.11 9.45
C LYS A 20 -18.55 27.82 10.23
N TYR A 21 -18.13 27.95 11.49
CA TYR A 21 -18.41 27.01 12.60
C TYR A 21 -18.01 27.71 13.89
N SER A 22 -18.90 28.53 14.43
CA SER A 22 -18.78 29.13 15.76
C SER A 22 -20.15 29.32 16.37
N SER A 23 -20.64 28.27 17.05
CA SER A 23 -21.53 28.40 18.22
C SER A 23 -21.91 27.00 18.70
N LEU A 24 -21.37 26.60 19.86
CA LEU A 24 -22.05 25.87 20.94
C LEU A 24 -21.11 25.83 22.17
N PRO A 25 -21.66 25.87 23.39
CA PRO A 25 -20.99 26.43 24.57
C PRO A 25 -20.01 25.46 25.25
N ARG A 26 -18.93 26.03 25.81
CA ARG A 26 -18.01 25.38 26.75
C ARG A 26 -18.69 25.29 28.11
N GLU A 27 -19.04 24.09 28.55
CA GLU A 27 -19.16 23.81 29.98
C GLU A 27 -17.79 23.38 30.54
N LEU A 28 -17.47 23.96 31.69
CA LEU A 28 -16.24 23.75 32.44
C LEU A 28 -16.18 22.33 32.99
N PHE A 29 -15.09 21.61 32.70
CA PHE A 29 -14.55 20.61 33.61
C PHE A 29 -13.15 21.05 34.01
N HIS A 30 -13.04 21.54 35.24
CA HIS A 30 -11.79 21.70 35.98
C HIS A 30 -11.23 20.32 36.29
N PHE A 31 -10.01 20.02 35.84
CA PHE A 31 -9.17 19.00 36.46
C PHE A 31 -8.02 19.68 37.20
N SER A 32 -8.03 19.46 38.51
CA SER A 32 -7.00 19.84 39.46
C SER A 32 -5.75 18.99 39.22
N ASN A 33 -4.61 19.66 39.05
CA ASN A 33 -3.29 19.08 39.26
C ASN A 33 -2.95 19.24 40.75
N ASN A 34 -2.59 18.15 41.42
CA ASN A 34 -1.65 18.21 42.54
C ASN A 34 -0.93 16.86 42.73
N GLU A 35 0.40 16.95 42.60
CA GLU A 35 1.46 16.39 43.44
C GLU A 35 1.40 14.93 43.93
N ALA A 36 2.46 14.17 43.66
CA ALA A 36 3.57 13.98 44.61
C ALA A 36 4.51 12.85 44.12
N GLY A 37 5.81 13.15 44.08
CA GLY A 37 6.85 12.15 43.85
C GLY A 37 7.19 11.39 45.13
N HIS A 38 7.54 10.11 44.99
CA HIS A 38 8.28 9.38 46.01
C HIS A 38 9.26 8.39 45.35
N ASN A 39 10.54 8.61 45.62
CA ASN A 39 11.61 7.62 45.53
C ASN A 39 11.42 6.56 46.62
N PHE A 40 11.74 5.30 46.34
CA PHE A 40 12.15 4.35 47.38
C PHE A 40 13.22 3.38 46.88
N THR A 41 14.28 3.28 47.67
CA THR A 41 15.36 2.30 47.63
C THR A 41 15.05 1.08 48.49
N ASP A 42 15.90 0.08 48.32
CA ASP A 42 15.90 -1.32 48.71
C ASP A 42 15.87 -1.68 50.23
N THR A 43 15.60 -2.97 50.48
CA THR A 43 15.85 -3.83 51.67
C THR A 43 14.72 -4.21 52.67
N ASP A 44 14.68 -5.54 52.90
CA ASP A 44 14.28 -6.34 54.08
C ASP A 44 12.87 -7.00 54.23
N ARG A 45 12.83 -8.31 53.89
CA ARG A 45 12.49 -9.52 54.72
C ARG A 45 11.29 -9.43 55.69
N LEU A 46 10.17 -10.17 55.48
CA LEU A 46 9.80 -11.56 55.91
C LEU A 46 8.24 -11.68 55.89
N PRO A 47 7.54 -12.82 56.12
CA PRO A 47 7.90 -14.25 56.07
C PRO A 47 6.95 -15.11 55.17
N GLU A 48 7.27 -16.40 55.10
CA GLU A 48 6.53 -17.51 54.45
C GLU A 48 5.13 -17.80 55.03
N THR A 49 4.27 -18.30 54.14
CA THR A 49 3.11 -19.25 54.24
C THR A 49 2.08 -18.77 53.20
N GLU A 50 1.44 -19.55 52.34
CA GLU A 50 1.07 -20.95 52.35
C GLU A 50 0.86 -21.41 50.88
N LYS A 51 1.15 -22.69 50.60
CA LYS A 51 1.14 -23.30 49.27
C LYS A 51 -0.29 -23.60 48.78
N LEU A 52 -0.64 -23.24 47.54
CA LEU A 52 -1.51 -24.03 46.66
C LEU A 52 -1.10 -23.86 45.17
N PRO A 53 -1.32 -24.88 44.31
CA PRO A 53 -0.44 -25.19 43.20
C PRO A 53 -0.94 -24.70 41.83
N GLY A 54 0.02 -24.44 40.94
CA GLY A 54 -0.17 -24.60 39.49
C GLY A 54 -0.67 -23.36 38.75
N THR A 55 0.26 -22.50 38.33
CA THR A 55 0.67 -22.36 36.92
C THR A 55 1.45 -21.07 36.78
N ASN A 56 2.77 -21.21 36.62
CA ASN A 56 3.65 -20.12 36.27
C ASN A 56 4.37 -20.58 35.00
N ARG A 57 4.16 -19.87 33.88
CA ARG A 57 5.09 -19.64 32.75
C ARG A 57 4.34 -19.29 31.45
N PHE A 58 4.99 -18.43 30.68
CA PHE A 58 4.70 -17.97 29.30
C PHE A 58 3.86 -16.69 29.12
N HIS A 59 4.48 -15.54 29.39
CA HIS A 59 4.29 -14.35 28.57
C HIS A 59 5.32 -14.33 27.44
N GLN A 60 5.02 -15.03 26.34
CA GLN A 60 5.64 -14.83 25.01
C GLN A 60 4.81 -15.62 23.98
N ALA A 61 4.07 -14.93 23.11
CA ALA A 61 3.47 -15.49 21.89
C ALA A 61 3.08 -14.30 20.98
N LEU A 62 3.96 -13.77 20.14
CA LEU A 62 4.46 -14.30 18.86
C LEU A 62 3.34 -14.73 17.89
N TYR A 63 3.29 -13.97 16.80
CA TYR A 63 2.36 -14.04 15.68
C TYR A 63 2.52 -15.38 14.93
N ILE A 64 1.76 -16.41 15.32
CA ILE A 64 1.53 -17.61 14.50
C ILE A 64 0.07 -17.59 14.04
N ALA A 65 -0.16 -16.99 12.87
CA ALA A 65 -1.36 -17.20 12.06
C ALA A 65 -1.02 -16.81 10.62
N ASP A 66 -0.14 -17.61 10.01
CA ASP A 66 0.08 -17.74 8.56
C ASP A 66 1.05 -18.92 8.32
N LYS A 67 0.69 -20.09 8.87
CA LYS A 67 1.19 -21.38 8.37
C LYS A 67 0.09 -22.00 7.53
N GLY A 68 -0.01 -21.54 6.29
CA GLY A 68 -0.69 -22.28 5.24
C GLY A 68 0.24 -23.42 4.80
N ASP A 69 -0.20 -24.65 5.09
CA ASP A 69 0.11 -25.89 4.37
C ASP A 69 1.53 -26.07 3.81
N ASN A 70 2.48 -26.43 4.68
CA ASN A 70 3.70 -27.13 4.30
C ASN A 70 3.48 -28.63 4.52
N ARG A 71 2.96 -29.34 3.52
CA ARG A 71 3.16 -30.79 3.40
C ARG A 71 3.96 -31.08 2.14
N ARG A 72 5.18 -31.59 2.38
CA ARG A 72 6.17 -32.15 1.44
C ARG A 72 6.90 -31.13 0.55
N HIS A 73 8.04 -30.66 1.06
CA HIS A 73 9.22 -30.49 0.22
C HIS A 73 10.42 -31.06 0.99
N ASP A 74 10.90 -32.20 0.51
CA ASP A 74 12.18 -32.76 0.89
C ASP A 74 13.32 -31.87 0.35
N ASP A 75 14.32 -31.68 1.22
CA ASP A 75 15.75 -31.39 0.96
C ASP A 75 16.16 -30.27 -0.03
N PRO A 76 16.70 -29.12 0.42
CA PRO A 76 17.25 -28.09 -0.44
C PRO A 76 18.76 -28.29 -0.64
N GLY A 77 19.15 -29.29 -1.41
CA GLY A 77 20.49 -29.45 -1.95
C GLY A 77 20.58 -29.01 -3.41
N LYS A 78 21.21 -27.85 -3.68
CA LYS A 78 21.62 -27.32 -5.01
C LYS A 78 20.55 -26.53 -5.81
N GLY A 79 20.36 -25.26 -5.43
CA GLY A 79 19.74 -24.26 -6.32
C GLY A 79 20.73 -23.76 -7.37
N ARG A 80 20.46 -24.03 -8.65
CA ARG A 80 21.16 -23.39 -9.80
C ARG A 80 20.76 -21.91 -9.89
N PRO A 81 21.67 -21.00 -10.28
CA PRO A 81 21.29 -19.62 -10.60
C PRO A 81 20.39 -19.59 -11.84
N MET A 82 19.14 -19.14 -11.70
CA MET A 82 18.29 -18.81 -12.85
C MET A 82 18.75 -17.48 -13.44
N LEU A 83 19.29 -17.53 -14.66
CA LEU A 83 19.49 -16.37 -15.51
C LEU A 83 18.13 -15.81 -15.98
N PRO A 84 18.03 -14.50 -16.28
CA PRO A 84 16.78 -13.91 -16.76
C PRO A 84 16.43 -14.42 -18.15
N SER A 85 15.23 -14.96 -18.28
CA SER A 85 14.63 -15.44 -19.53
C SER A 85 14.61 -14.33 -20.59
N ALA A 86 15.07 -14.67 -21.80
CA ALA A 86 15.05 -13.78 -22.95
C ALA A 86 13.61 -13.34 -23.32
N GLN A 87 13.43 -12.04 -23.55
CA GLN A 87 12.18 -11.45 -24.04
C GLN A 87 11.83 -12.02 -25.43
N LYS A 88 10.74 -12.77 -25.53
CA LYS A 88 10.14 -13.13 -26.82
C LYS A 88 9.18 -12.03 -27.24
N SER A 89 9.59 -11.25 -28.23
CA SER A 89 8.78 -10.27 -28.96
C SER A 89 7.58 -10.97 -29.62
N LEU A 90 6.36 -10.49 -29.34
CA LEU A 90 5.16 -10.79 -30.11
C LEU A 90 4.58 -9.46 -30.59
N ARG A 91 4.86 -9.15 -31.86
CA ARG A 91 4.04 -8.28 -32.70
C ARG A 91 2.87 -9.09 -33.25
N ASP A 92 1.82 -8.34 -33.59
CA ASP A 92 0.71 -8.69 -34.49
C ASP A 92 -0.46 -9.47 -33.89
N THR A 93 -1.44 -8.73 -33.36
CA THR A 93 -2.87 -8.86 -33.72
C THR A 93 -3.69 -7.81 -32.96
N ALA A 94 -4.05 -6.71 -33.64
CA ALA A 94 -5.16 -5.85 -33.24
C ALA A 94 -5.69 -5.09 -34.47
N SER A 95 -6.53 -5.78 -35.24
CA SER A 95 -7.45 -5.14 -36.19
C SER A 95 -8.79 -5.85 -36.06
N VAL A 96 -9.86 -5.08 -36.25
CA VAL A 96 -11.28 -5.47 -36.28
C VAL A 96 -11.98 -5.35 -34.93
N LEU A 97 -12.62 -4.20 -34.71
CA LEU A 97 -14.00 -4.08 -34.22
C LEU A 97 -14.51 -2.67 -34.57
N SER A 98 -15.07 -2.54 -35.76
CA SER A 98 -15.95 -1.43 -36.15
C SER A 98 -17.13 -2.06 -36.87
N SER A 99 -18.29 -2.04 -36.23
CA SER A 99 -19.57 -2.29 -36.91
C SER A 99 -20.66 -1.54 -36.18
N SER A 100 -21.00 -0.39 -36.76
CA SER A 100 -22.22 0.38 -36.54
C SER A 100 -23.44 -0.43 -37.00
N HIS A 101 -24.48 -0.48 -36.17
CA HIS A 101 -25.81 -0.94 -36.57
C HIS A 101 -26.74 0.26 -36.86
N PRO A 102 -27.60 0.17 -37.89
CA PRO A 102 -28.47 1.26 -38.31
C PRO A 102 -29.80 1.32 -37.53
N LEU A 103 -30.31 2.54 -37.41
CA LEU A 103 -31.63 2.91 -36.91
C LEU A 103 -32.71 2.67 -37.98
N VAL A 104 -33.66 1.78 -37.70
CA VAL A 104 -34.98 1.64 -38.36
C VAL A 104 -35.90 1.03 -37.28
N GLY A 105 -37.13 1.44 -37.01
CA GLY A 105 -38.02 2.44 -37.55
C GLY A 105 -39.25 2.54 -36.62
N ALA A 106 -40.00 3.63 -36.74
CA ALA A 106 -41.20 3.89 -35.97
C ALA A 106 -42.39 3.02 -36.43
N ALA A 107 -43.14 2.45 -35.49
CA ALA A 107 -44.50 1.99 -35.72
C ALA A 107 -45.35 2.17 -34.44
N SER A 108 -46.59 2.55 -34.71
CA SER A 108 -47.61 3.08 -33.82
C SER A 108 -48.50 1.98 -33.23
N THR A 109 -49.30 2.37 -32.22
CA THR A 109 -50.66 1.94 -31.88
C THR A 109 -50.91 1.13 -30.58
N THR A 110 -51.87 1.70 -29.84
CA THR A 110 -52.78 1.20 -28.79
C THR A 110 -52.32 1.20 -27.32
N PRO A 111 -53.07 1.88 -26.42
CA PRO A 111 -52.85 1.82 -24.98
C PRO A 111 -53.47 0.53 -24.41
N PRO A 112 -52.74 -0.26 -23.60
CA PRO A 112 -53.34 -1.37 -22.89
C PRO A 112 -54.20 -0.86 -21.73
N ALA A 113 -55.30 -1.58 -21.53
CA ALA A 113 -56.33 -1.36 -20.53
C ALA A 113 -55.77 -1.14 -19.12
N ALA A 114 -56.49 -0.31 -18.36
CA ALA A 114 -56.24 0.01 -16.96
C ALA A 114 -55.97 -1.23 -16.11
N SER A 115 -54.68 -1.49 -15.87
CA SER A 115 -54.21 -2.47 -14.92
C SER A 115 -54.61 -2.03 -13.51
N LYS A 116 -55.36 -2.89 -12.82
CA LYS A 116 -55.59 -2.85 -11.37
C LYS A 116 -54.38 -2.25 -10.65
N ILE A 117 -54.59 -1.08 -10.04
CA ILE A 117 -53.70 -0.55 -9.00
C ILE A 117 -53.83 -1.52 -7.83
N ILE A 118 -53.07 -2.62 -7.88
CA ILE A 118 -52.71 -3.33 -6.68
C ILE A 118 -51.92 -2.30 -5.89
N SER A 119 -52.50 -1.83 -4.80
CA SER A 119 -51.79 -1.14 -3.73
C SER A 119 -50.69 -2.09 -3.26
N VAL A 120 -49.58 -2.09 -3.98
CA VAL A 120 -48.29 -2.54 -3.50
C VAL A 120 -47.92 -1.47 -2.48
N THR A 121 -48.55 -1.54 -1.30
CA THR A 121 -47.89 -1.24 -0.04
C THR A 121 -46.73 -2.22 0.03
N SER A 122 -45.73 -1.91 -0.79
CA SER A 122 -44.42 -2.49 -0.81
C SER A 122 -43.98 -2.37 0.63
N ALA A 123 -43.89 -3.50 1.30
CA ALA A 123 -42.88 -3.67 2.30
C ALA A 123 -41.56 -3.35 1.60
N PHE A 124 -41.22 -2.06 1.51
CA PHE A 124 -39.89 -1.59 1.20
C PHE A 124 -39.06 -2.26 2.28
N HIS A 125 -38.46 -3.40 1.93
CA HIS A 125 -37.53 -4.09 2.79
C HIS A 125 -36.53 -3.00 3.19
N ARG A 126 -36.57 -2.62 4.48
CA ARG A 126 -35.75 -1.52 4.97
C ARG A 126 -34.31 -1.93 4.70
N GLN A 127 -33.66 -1.22 3.77
CA GLN A 127 -32.30 -1.50 3.34
C GLN A 127 -31.40 -1.59 4.58
N LYS A 128 -30.76 -2.74 4.82
CA LYS A 128 -29.79 -2.90 5.90
C LYS A 128 -28.39 -2.53 5.40
N TYR A 129 -27.53 -2.09 6.31
CA TYR A 129 -26.17 -1.64 6.03
C TYR A 129 -25.14 -2.45 6.80
N LEU A 130 -23.97 -2.60 6.19
CA LEU A 130 -22.77 -3.14 6.79
C LEU A 130 -21.60 -2.19 6.48
N ILE A 131 -21.10 -1.50 7.50
CA ILE A 131 -20.17 -0.38 7.34
C ILE A 131 -18.82 -0.77 7.95
N TYR A 132 -17.75 -0.75 7.14
CA TYR A 132 -16.40 -0.84 7.69
C TYR A 132 -16.10 0.41 8.51
N LEU A 133 -15.68 0.24 9.77
CA LEU A 133 -15.41 1.34 10.68
C LEU A 133 -13.93 1.41 11.04
N CYS A 134 -13.33 2.56 10.77
CA CYS A 134 -12.02 2.95 11.26
C CYS A 134 -12.02 4.43 11.66
N ASP A 135 -12.19 4.66 12.96
CA ASP A 135 -12.26 5.96 13.62
C ASP A 135 -11.10 6.13 14.60
N ARG A 136 -11.11 7.22 15.37
CA ARG A 136 -10.07 7.51 16.38
C ARG A 136 -10.18 6.63 17.62
N ASP A 137 -11.33 6.00 17.83
CA ASP A 137 -11.63 5.26 19.05
C ASP A 137 -10.90 3.91 19.11
N VAL A 138 -10.58 3.34 17.95
CA VAL A 138 -9.94 2.02 17.86
C VAL A 138 -8.79 2.05 16.88
N TYR A 139 -7.65 1.51 17.32
CA TYR A 139 -6.49 1.30 16.46
C TYR A 139 -6.81 0.36 15.29
N CYS A 140 -6.79 0.88 14.06
CA CYS A 140 -7.08 0.12 12.84
C CYS A 140 -5.83 -0.45 12.14
N TYR A 141 -4.68 -0.50 12.82
CA TYR A 141 -3.42 -0.98 12.23
C TYR A 141 -2.98 -0.17 10.98
N GLY A 142 -2.10 -0.75 10.15
CA GLY A 142 -1.54 -0.11 8.98
C GLY A 142 -2.45 -0.12 7.75
N LEU A 143 -2.02 0.53 6.65
CA LEU A 143 -2.80 0.64 5.41
C LEU A 143 -3.23 -0.72 4.84
N GLY A 144 -2.30 -1.67 4.73
CA GLY A 144 -2.62 -3.00 4.19
C GLY A 144 -3.64 -3.77 5.04
N ASP A 145 -3.62 -3.59 6.36
CA ASP A 145 -4.59 -4.20 7.28
C ASP A 145 -6.00 -3.59 7.08
N ARG A 146 -6.07 -2.29 6.84
CA ARG A 146 -7.33 -1.57 6.58
C ARG A 146 -7.94 -1.98 5.24
N GLN A 147 -7.14 -2.05 4.18
CA GLN A 147 -7.60 -2.54 2.87
C GLN A 147 -8.13 -3.97 2.94
N ARG A 148 -7.47 -4.81 3.73
CA ARG A 148 -7.90 -6.18 3.98
C ARG A 148 -9.24 -6.22 4.71
N GLY A 149 -9.41 -5.39 5.74
CA GLY A 149 -10.66 -5.22 6.45
C GLY A 149 -11.80 -4.71 5.55
N LEU A 150 -11.51 -3.74 4.68
CA LEU A 150 -12.46 -3.22 3.69
C LEU A 150 -12.97 -4.31 2.76
N VAL A 151 -12.06 -5.09 2.15
CA VAL A 151 -12.42 -6.22 1.28
C VAL A 151 -13.21 -7.27 2.05
N ALA A 152 -12.81 -7.58 3.28
CA ALA A 152 -13.51 -8.52 4.14
C ALA A 152 -14.96 -8.11 4.44
N VAL A 153 -15.18 -6.87 4.85
CA VAL A 153 -16.53 -6.36 5.16
C VAL A 153 -17.37 -6.26 3.89
N TYR A 154 -16.77 -5.90 2.76
CA TYR A 154 -17.47 -5.92 1.48
C TYR A 154 -17.97 -7.34 1.10
N LEU A 155 -17.13 -8.37 1.23
CA LEU A 155 -17.55 -9.74 0.97
C LEU A 155 -18.65 -10.20 1.94
N LEU A 156 -18.57 -9.83 3.21
CA LEU A 156 -19.61 -10.11 4.20
C LEU A 156 -20.94 -9.40 3.83
N ALA A 157 -20.88 -8.16 3.35
CA ALA A 157 -22.05 -7.41 2.90
C ALA A 157 -22.75 -8.11 1.72
N LEU A 158 -21.95 -8.59 0.74
CA LEU A 158 -22.48 -9.31 -0.42
C LEU A 158 -23.25 -10.57 -0.01
N VAL A 159 -22.65 -11.42 0.83
CA VAL A 159 -23.27 -12.72 1.18
C VAL A 159 -24.44 -12.58 2.18
N THR A 160 -24.53 -11.46 2.88
CA THR A 160 -25.63 -11.15 3.82
C THR A 160 -26.72 -10.28 3.22
N GLY A 161 -26.57 -9.83 1.96
CA GLY A 161 -27.54 -8.96 1.29
C GLY A 161 -27.63 -7.56 1.90
N ARG A 162 -26.55 -7.04 2.50
CA ARG A 162 -26.49 -5.71 3.10
C ARG A 162 -25.81 -4.71 2.16
N GLN A 163 -26.23 -3.46 2.23
CA GLN A 163 -25.54 -2.36 1.54
C GLN A 163 -24.19 -2.12 2.23
N PHE A 164 -23.11 -2.27 1.48
CA PHE A 164 -21.77 -1.98 1.97
C PHE A 164 -21.53 -0.48 2.10
N GLY A 165 -20.84 -0.06 3.17
CA GLY A 165 -20.36 1.31 3.35
C GLY A 165 -18.96 1.38 3.96
N ILE A 166 -18.30 2.53 3.82
CA ILE A 166 -17.00 2.81 4.45
C ILE A 166 -17.13 4.04 5.34
N ASN A 167 -16.70 3.90 6.59
CA ASN A 167 -16.40 5.02 7.48
C ASN A 167 -14.95 4.86 7.97
N MET A 168 -14.01 5.42 7.22
CA MET A 168 -12.58 5.45 7.57
C MET A 168 -12.14 6.90 7.71
N SER A 169 -12.29 7.47 8.91
CA SER A 169 -12.00 8.87 9.24
C SER A 169 -10.64 9.08 9.89
N HIS A 170 -10.02 8.01 10.39
CA HIS A 170 -8.68 8.04 10.99
C HIS A 170 -7.70 7.21 10.13
N PRO A 171 -6.42 7.60 9.95
CA PRO A 171 -5.82 8.86 10.37
C PRO A 171 -6.36 10.06 9.57
N TRP A 172 -6.95 9.81 8.41
CA TRP A 172 -7.61 10.79 7.56
C TRP A 172 -8.74 10.13 6.77
N PRO A 173 -9.81 10.87 6.37
CA PRO A 173 -10.85 10.37 5.47
C PRO A 173 -10.30 9.71 4.20
N LEU A 174 -10.72 8.47 3.95
CA LEU A 174 -10.36 7.76 2.72
C LEU A 174 -10.93 8.43 1.46
N GLU A 175 -12.09 9.10 1.60
CA GLU A 175 -12.83 9.79 0.52
C GLU A 175 -12.02 10.90 -0.15
N ASP A 176 -11.04 11.47 0.53
CA ASP A 176 -10.14 12.48 -0.03
C ASP A 176 -9.18 11.90 -1.09
N PHE A 177 -8.91 10.60 -1.01
CA PHE A 177 -7.90 9.91 -1.81
C PHE A 177 -8.50 8.88 -2.78
N TYR A 178 -9.61 8.27 -2.41
CA TYR A 178 -10.34 7.30 -3.22
C TYR A 178 -11.82 7.64 -3.26
N LYS A 179 -12.43 7.46 -4.42
CA LYS A 179 -13.87 7.56 -4.62
C LYS A 179 -14.50 6.21 -4.92
N PRO A 180 -15.83 6.07 -4.74
CA PRO A 180 -16.58 4.92 -5.24
C PRO A 180 -16.25 4.62 -6.71
N SER A 181 -16.10 3.33 -7.00
CA SER A 181 -15.97 2.81 -8.38
C SER A 181 -17.28 2.16 -8.81
N GLN A 182 -17.35 0.83 -8.84
CA GLN A 182 -18.56 0.07 -9.17
C GLN A 182 -19.51 -0.06 -7.97
N VAL A 183 -19.00 0.12 -6.75
CA VAL A 183 -19.77 0.01 -5.51
C VAL A 183 -19.91 1.38 -4.87
N GLN A 184 -21.14 1.88 -4.74
CA GLN A 184 -21.44 3.10 -3.99
C GLN A 184 -21.37 2.85 -2.49
N TRP A 185 -20.19 3.09 -1.90
CA TRP A 185 -19.94 2.86 -0.47
C TRP A 185 -19.99 4.13 0.40
N SER A 186 -20.11 5.32 -0.20
CA SER A 186 -20.37 6.54 0.57
C SER A 186 -21.85 6.57 0.95
N ILE A 187 -22.12 6.44 2.25
CA ILE A 187 -23.46 6.35 2.81
C ILE A 187 -23.76 7.68 3.52
N PRO A 188 -24.70 8.50 3.03
CA PRO A 188 -25.08 9.74 3.70
C PRO A 188 -25.59 9.46 5.11
N GLU A 189 -25.21 10.32 6.06
CA GLU A 189 -25.63 10.21 7.47
C GLU A 189 -27.16 10.14 7.62
N SER A 190 -27.91 10.86 6.76
CA SER A 190 -29.37 10.82 6.74
C SER A 190 -29.95 9.43 6.47
N ARG A 191 -29.19 8.52 5.85
CA ARG A 191 -29.63 7.13 5.61
C ARG A 191 -29.44 6.21 6.81
N VAL A 192 -28.57 6.56 7.76
CA VAL A 192 -28.24 5.73 8.93
C VAL A 192 -28.75 6.33 10.24
N ARG A 193 -28.96 7.65 10.29
CA ARG A 193 -29.48 8.35 11.46
C ARG A 193 -30.84 7.81 11.89
N GLY A 194 -30.99 7.57 13.20
CA GLY A 194 -32.22 7.07 13.81
C GLY A 194 -32.51 5.59 13.56
N ARG A 195 -31.63 4.88 12.86
CA ARG A 195 -31.76 3.43 12.65
C ARG A 195 -31.19 2.64 13.82
N SER A 196 -31.65 1.41 13.99
CA SER A 196 -31.02 0.49 14.95
C SER A 196 -29.58 0.20 14.55
N THR A 197 -28.63 0.35 15.48
CA THR A 197 -27.20 0.18 15.21
C THR A 197 -26.53 -0.77 16.19
N THR A 198 -25.44 -1.42 15.74
CA THR A 198 -24.49 -2.11 16.62
C THR A 198 -23.09 -2.01 16.03
N THR A 199 -22.06 -2.18 16.87
CA THR A 199 -20.66 -2.20 16.45
C THR A 199 -19.99 -3.48 16.90
N ILE A 200 -19.36 -4.19 15.97
CA ILE A 200 -18.66 -5.45 16.22
C ILE A 200 -17.17 -5.33 15.89
N LYS A 201 -16.34 -6.09 16.62
CA LYS A 201 -14.87 -6.01 16.56
C LYS A 201 -14.26 -7.37 16.22
N TYR A 202 -14.16 -7.71 14.94
CA TYR A 202 -13.52 -8.95 14.51
C TYR A 202 -11.99 -8.80 14.41
N PHE A 203 -11.31 -9.11 15.50
CA PHE A 203 -9.85 -9.25 15.54
C PHE A 203 -9.47 -10.71 15.89
N LYS A 204 -8.17 -11.02 15.88
CA LYS A 204 -7.53 -12.37 15.85
C LYS A 204 -8.15 -13.53 16.64
N ASN A 205 -8.99 -13.28 17.64
CA ASN A 205 -9.58 -14.33 18.49
C ASN A 205 -11.00 -14.74 18.07
N GLN A 206 -11.54 -14.17 16.99
CA GLN A 206 -12.93 -14.41 16.56
C GLN A 206 -13.04 -15.06 15.17
N GLU A 207 -11.98 -15.70 14.68
CA GLU A 207 -11.94 -16.34 13.35
C GLU A 207 -12.82 -17.60 13.21
N GLY A 208 -13.56 -17.98 14.25
CA GLY A 208 -14.45 -19.14 14.23
C GLY A 208 -15.93 -18.79 14.01
N GLU A 209 -16.40 -17.66 14.53
CA GLU A 209 -17.83 -17.38 14.67
C GLU A 209 -18.54 -17.28 13.32
N LEU A 210 -17.93 -16.61 12.35
CA LEU A 210 -18.53 -16.41 11.02
C LEU A 210 -18.64 -17.69 10.19
N LYS A 211 -18.06 -18.81 10.63
CA LYS A 211 -18.17 -20.10 9.93
C LYS A 211 -19.53 -20.76 10.14
N THR A 212 -20.22 -20.47 11.24
CA THR A 212 -21.41 -21.21 11.65
C THR A 212 -22.64 -20.33 11.85
N ILE A 213 -22.47 -19.02 12.11
CA ILE A 213 -23.62 -18.17 12.42
C ILE A 213 -24.39 -17.71 11.17
N ASP A 214 -25.70 -17.55 11.34
CA ASP A 214 -26.49 -16.62 10.53
C ASP A 214 -26.28 -15.20 11.08
N PHE A 215 -25.57 -14.39 10.31
CA PHE A 215 -25.16 -13.03 10.64
C PHE A 215 -26.38 -12.12 10.73
N ASN A 216 -27.39 -12.33 9.89
CA ASN A 216 -28.60 -11.52 9.91
C ASN A 216 -29.51 -11.88 11.09
N SER A 217 -29.47 -13.12 11.57
CA SER A 217 -30.13 -13.55 12.81
C SER A 217 -29.41 -12.99 14.04
N VAL A 218 -28.07 -13.12 14.12
CA VAL A 218 -27.27 -12.67 15.26
C VAL A 218 -27.19 -11.14 15.36
N TYR A 219 -27.11 -10.44 14.22
CA TYR A 219 -27.04 -8.98 14.16
C TYR A 219 -28.25 -8.42 13.39
N PRO A 220 -29.46 -8.45 13.96
CA PRO A 220 -30.68 -8.05 13.26
C PRO A 220 -30.77 -6.56 12.97
N GLN A 221 -29.89 -5.74 13.57
CA GLN A 221 -29.86 -4.28 13.45
C GLN A 221 -29.76 -3.82 11.99
N GLU A 222 -30.36 -2.66 11.72
CA GLU A 222 -30.39 -2.07 10.39
C GLU A 222 -29.01 -1.56 9.94
N VAL A 223 -28.15 -1.16 10.87
CA VAL A 223 -26.77 -0.73 10.60
C VAL A 223 -25.81 -1.51 11.49
N VAL A 224 -24.86 -2.21 10.88
CA VAL A 224 -23.81 -2.91 11.62
C VAL A 224 -22.47 -2.31 11.23
N TYR A 225 -21.78 -1.70 12.19
CA TYR A 225 -20.41 -1.21 12.03
C TYR A 225 -19.42 -2.32 12.35
N VAL A 226 -18.47 -2.59 11.46
CA VAL A 226 -17.51 -3.68 11.59
C VAL A 226 -16.10 -3.11 11.66
N ARG A 227 -15.43 -3.33 12.79
CA ARG A 227 -14.00 -3.06 12.97
C ARG A 227 -13.24 -4.36 12.78
N THR A 228 -12.39 -4.46 11.76
CA THR A 228 -11.58 -5.66 11.51
C THR A 228 -10.33 -5.36 10.72
N ASN A 229 -9.30 -6.17 10.92
CA ASN A 229 -8.13 -6.26 10.06
C ASN A 229 -7.97 -7.66 9.45
N LEU A 230 -8.98 -8.53 9.55
CA LEU A 230 -8.90 -9.94 9.16
C LEU A 230 -9.32 -10.18 7.71
N GLU A 231 -8.95 -11.34 7.19
CA GLU A 231 -9.48 -11.85 5.93
C GLU A 231 -10.66 -12.77 6.18
N LEU A 232 -11.88 -12.28 5.96
CA LEU A 232 -13.07 -13.06 6.29
C LEU A 232 -13.44 -14.09 5.21
N TRP A 233 -12.86 -14.01 4.01
CA TRP A 233 -13.26 -14.83 2.86
C TRP A 233 -13.19 -16.34 3.13
N ARG A 234 -12.21 -16.82 3.91
CA ARG A 234 -12.09 -18.25 4.23
C ARG A 234 -13.26 -18.73 5.09
N MET A 235 -13.56 -18.00 6.15
CA MET A 235 -14.68 -18.32 7.04
C MET A 235 -16.01 -18.29 6.30
N LEU A 236 -16.20 -17.27 5.47
CA LEU A 236 -17.44 -17.09 4.71
C LEU A 236 -17.63 -18.20 3.64
N LYS A 237 -16.54 -18.70 3.03
CA LYS A 237 -16.60 -19.87 2.12
C LYS A 237 -16.92 -21.17 2.85
N GLU A 238 -16.53 -21.30 4.11
CA GLU A 238 -16.81 -22.48 4.94
C GLU A 238 -18.25 -22.46 5.53
N ASN A 239 -18.87 -21.28 5.61
CA ASN A 239 -20.24 -21.12 6.13
C ASN A 239 -21.30 -21.66 5.15
N GLN A 240 -22.11 -22.61 5.62
CA GLN A 240 -23.13 -23.30 4.81
C GLN A 240 -24.19 -22.35 4.24
N LEU A 241 -24.51 -21.25 4.94
CA LEU A 241 -25.50 -20.26 4.52
C LEU A 241 -24.95 -19.34 3.41
N TYR A 242 -23.63 -19.09 3.40
CA TYR A 242 -23.02 -18.09 2.51
C TYR A 242 -22.25 -18.67 1.34
N LYS A 243 -21.76 -19.91 1.44
CA LYS A 243 -20.91 -20.52 0.41
C LYS A 243 -21.53 -20.48 -1.00
N GLY A 244 -22.86 -20.58 -1.09
CA GLY A 244 -23.62 -20.47 -2.34
C GLY A 244 -23.72 -19.05 -2.89
N ASN A 245 -23.69 -18.04 -2.02
CA ASN A 245 -23.92 -16.63 -2.35
C ASN A 245 -22.64 -15.89 -2.76
N PHE A 246 -21.47 -16.54 -2.70
CA PHE A 246 -20.23 -15.94 -3.16
C PHE A 246 -20.28 -15.61 -4.65
N PRO A 247 -19.96 -14.38 -5.08
CA PRO A 247 -19.87 -14.08 -6.49
C PRO A 247 -18.75 -14.91 -7.14
N ALA A 248 -18.91 -15.26 -8.41
CA ALA A 248 -17.98 -16.14 -9.11
C ALA A 248 -16.52 -15.66 -9.03
N TRP A 249 -16.29 -14.35 -9.14
CA TRP A 249 -14.96 -13.73 -9.06
C TRP A 249 -14.30 -13.88 -7.68
N ALA A 250 -15.08 -14.09 -6.60
CA ALA A 250 -14.59 -14.24 -5.23
C ALA A 250 -14.31 -15.71 -4.84
N ARG A 251 -14.54 -16.66 -5.75
CA ARG A 251 -14.25 -18.09 -5.51
C ARG A 251 -12.78 -18.45 -5.70
N GLY A 252 -12.01 -17.60 -6.37
CA GLY A 252 -10.59 -17.82 -6.65
C GLY A 252 -9.66 -17.70 -5.44
N ARG A 253 -8.35 -17.58 -5.74
CA ARG A 253 -7.28 -17.40 -4.75
C ARG A 253 -7.31 -16.00 -4.14
N ARG A 254 -6.66 -15.86 -2.97
CA ARG A 254 -6.56 -14.62 -2.19
C ARG A 254 -6.27 -13.36 -3.01
N HIS A 255 -5.24 -13.39 -3.86
CA HIS A 255 -4.85 -12.23 -4.67
C HIS A 255 -5.95 -11.83 -5.68
N SER A 256 -6.66 -12.81 -6.25
CA SER A 256 -7.74 -12.58 -7.22
C SER A 256 -8.97 -12.01 -6.51
N ILE A 257 -9.30 -12.52 -5.32
CA ILE A 257 -10.36 -11.96 -4.47
C ILE A 257 -10.04 -10.50 -4.15
N PHE A 258 -8.82 -10.23 -3.68
CA PHE A 258 -8.41 -8.87 -3.32
C PHE A 258 -8.48 -7.91 -4.51
N TYR A 259 -7.87 -8.26 -5.66
CA TYR A 259 -7.93 -7.43 -6.85
C TYR A 259 -9.37 -7.12 -7.26
N ASN A 260 -10.18 -8.16 -7.47
CA ASN A 260 -11.54 -8.01 -7.97
C ASN A 260 -12.40 -7.17 -7.02
N ALA A 261 -12.25 -7.36 -5.71
CA ALA A 261 -12.93 -6.54 -4.71
C ALA A 261 -12.42 -5.09 -4.74
N TRP A 262 -11.10 -4.90 -4.72
CA TRP A 262 -10.50 -3.57 -4.60
C TRP A 262 -10.85 -2.66 -5.79
N VAL A 263 -10.78 -3.16 -7.03
CA VAL A 263 -11.13 -2.36 -8.21
C VAL A 263 -12.63 -2.07 -8.32
N GLN A 264 -13.49 -2.89 -7.72
CA GLN A 264 -14.92 -2.60 -7.59
C GLN A 264 -15.20 -1.53 -6.53
N LEU A 265 -14.43 -1.53 -5.45
CA LEU A 265 -14.62 -0.60 -4.34
C LEU A 265 -14.05 0.78 -4.66
N ALA A 266 -12.79 0.86 -5.06
CA ALA A 266 -12.02 2.08 -4.93
C ALA A 266 -11.34 2.45 -6.25
N THR A 267 -11.54 3.69 -6.69
CA THR A 267 -10.75 4.32 -7.77
C THR A 267 -10.06 5.56 -7.21
N PRO A 268 -8.76 5.79 -7.50
CA PRO A 268 -8.07 6.99 -7.06
C PRO A 268 -8.81 8.27 -7.45
N THR A 269 -8.80 9.28 -6.58
CA THR A 269 -9.27 10.62 -6.96
C THR A 269 -8.37 11.22 -8.04
N HIS A 270 -8.89 12.20 -8.79
CA HIS A 270 -8.10 12.95 -9.75
C HIS A 270 -6.87 13.59 -9.09
N GLU A 271 -7.04 14.13 -7.88
CA GLU A 271 -5.94 14.75 -7.14
C GLU A 271 -4.84 13.74 -6.77
N LEU A 272 -5.19 12.59 -6.19
CA LEU A 272 -4.19 11.56 -5.87
C LEU A 272 -3.47 11.08 -7.14
N ARG A 273 -4.22 10.87 -8.24
CA ARG A 273 -3.63 10.41 -9.49
C ARG A 273 -2.75 11.48 -10.14
N SER A 274 -3.16 12.74 -10.16
CA SER A 274 -2.36 13.84 -10.72
C SER A 274 -1.05 14.02 -9.95
N GLN A 275 -1.06 13.87 -8.63
CA GLN A 275 0.17 13.92 -7.83
C GLN A 275 1.11 12.74 -8.15
N LEU A 276 0.56 11.53 -8.35
CA LEU A 276 1.36 10.41 -8.84
C LEU A 276 1.93 10.71 -10.23
N ASN A 277 1.14 11.27 -11.14
CA ASN A 277 1.59 11.59 -12.49
C ASN A 277 2.77 12.57 -12.47
N GLU A 278 2.74 13.62 -11.64
CA GLU A 278 3.85 14.56 -11.52
C GLU A 278 5.12 13.90 -10.94
N LEU A 279 4.98 12.99 -9.98
CA LEU A 279 6.11 12.18 -9.52
C LEU A 279 6.70 11.32 -10.65
N LEU A 280 5.85 10.67 -11.44
CA LEU A 280 6.27 9.85 -12.57
C LEU A 280 6.89 10.69 -13.70
N VAL A 281 6.44 11.93 -13.90
CA VAL A 281 7.09 12.90 -14.79
C VAL A 281 8.50 13.23 -14.30
N GLY A 282 8.69 13.47 -13.01
CA GLY A 282 10.02 13.70 -12.42
C GLY A 282 10.97 12.52 -12.69
N VAL A 283 10.47 11.29 -12.50
CA VAL A 283 11.21 10.06 -12.83
C VAL A 283 11.56 10.00 -14.31
N ALA A 284 10.60 10.25 -15.21
CA ALA A 284 10.82 10.20 -16.66
C ALA A 284 11.83 11.26 -17.13
N LEU A 285 11.76 12.48 -16.60
CA LEU A 285 12.73 13.55 -16.90
C LEU A 285 14.13 13.21 -16.42
N SER A 286 14.26 12.62 -15.23
CA SER A 286 15.56 12.13 -14.74
C SER A 286 16.17 11.10 -15.69
N VAL A 287 15.39 10.11 -16.14
CA VAL A 287 15.86 9.09 -17.11
C VAL A 287 16.35 9.74 -18.42
N LEU A 288 15.63 10.75 -18.91
CA LEU A 288 15.98 11.45 -20.15
C LEU A 288 17.24 12.32 -20.00
N ASN A 289 17.40 13.00 -18.86
CA ASN A 289 18.55 13.87 -18.59
C ASN A 289 19.83 13.08 -18.37
N THR A 290 19.76 11.94 -17.68
CA THR A 290 20.92 11.04 -17.51
C THR A 290 21.40 10.45 -18.84
N SER A 291 20.57 10.50 -19.89
CA SER A 291 20.95 10.04 -21.23
C SER A 291 21.77 11.08 -22.02
N SER A 292 21.71 12.37 -21.65
CA SER A 292 22.40 13.45 -22.37
C SER A 292 23.74 13.84 -21.74
N SER A 293 23.96 13.57 -20.46
CA SER A 293 25.18 13.96 -19.72
C SER A 293 26.37 13.02 -19.89
N ASP A 294 26.19 11.80 -20.37
CA ASP A 294 27.12 10.70 -20.07
C ASP A 294 27.71 9.93 -21.26
N THR A 295 28.63 10.57 -21.97
CA THR A 295 29.70 9.84 -22.66
C THR A 295 31.02 9.79 -21.89
N ASN A 296 31.24 10.61 -20.83
CA ASN A 296 32.59 10.78 -20.27
C ASN A 296 32.80 10.53 -18.76
N THR A 297 31.79 10.30 -17.91
CA THR A 297 31.98 10.42 -16.44
C THR A 297 31.60 9.23 -15.53
N TYR A 298 31.07 8.12 -16.05
CA TYR A 298 30.66 7.00 -15.17
C TYR A 298 31.80 6.16 -14.56
N SER A 299 33.07 6.42 -14.90
CA SER A 299 34.20 5.61 -14.41
C SER A 299 34.44 5.74 -12.90
N THR A 300 34.02 6.83 -12.24
CA THR A 300 34.24 7.04 -10.79
C THR A 300 33.19 6.33 -9.92
N GLY A 301 32.01 6.04 -10.47
CA GLY A 301 30.91 5.40 -9.73
C GLY A 301 31.18 3.94 -9.35
N ALA A 302 31.97 3.21 -10.13
CA ALA A 302 32.29 1.81 -9.85
C ALA A 302 33.22 1.64 -8.63
N ALA A 303 34.20 2.54 -8.47
CA ALA A 303 35.10 2.56 -7.31
C ALA A 303 34.32 2.92 -6.04
N ASN A 304 33.49 3.95 -6.09
CA ASN A 304 32.63 4.35 -4.97
C ASN A 304 31.62 3.27 -4.58
N ARG A 305 31.10 2.49 -5.53
CA ARG A 305 30.24 1.33 -5.24
C ARG A 305 30.97 0.22 -4.53
N THR A 306 32.20 -0.08 -4.92
CA THR A 306 33.00 -1.13 -4.26
C THR A 306 33.31 -0.72 -2.82
N LEU A 307 33.67 0.56 -2.63
CA LEU A 307 33.88 1.14 -1.30
C LEU A 307 32.59 1.18 -0.46
N ALA A 308 31.46 1.58 -1.05
CA ALA A 308 30.16 1.55 -0.40
C ALA A 308 29.75 0.12 0.00
N LEU A 309 29.95 -0.86 -0.88
CA LEU A 309 29.70 -2.27 -0.58
C LEU A 309 30.62 -2.78 0.54
N SER A 310 31.89 -2.37 0.58
CA SER A 310 32.79 -2.72 1.69
C SER A 310 32.40 -2.03 3.00
N ALA A 311 31.99 -0.77 2.96
CA ALA A 311 31.50 -0.01 4.11
C ALA A 311 30.23 -0.64 4.70
N LEU A 312 29.32 -1.11 3.83
CA LEU A 312 28.12 -1.83 4.24
C LEU A 312 28.44 -3.17 4.92
N ASN A 313 29.62 -3.76 4.74
CA ASN A 313 30.03 -5.01 5.41
C ASN A 313 30.67 -4.81 6.78
N THR A 314 30.94 -3.57 7.18
CA THR A 314 31.46 -3.28 8.52
C THR A 314 30.36 -3.38 9.58
N SER A 315 30.73 -3.59 10.85
CA SER A 315 29.80 -3.67 11.98
C SER A 315 28.89 -2.44 12.04
N SER A 316 27.70 -2.55 12.65
CA SER A 316 26.70 -1.47 12.69
C SER A 316 27.24 -0.13 13.22
N THR A 317 28.15 -0.16 14.19
CA THR A 317 28.83 1.02 14.74
C THR A 317 29.78 1.66 13.74
N ASN A 318 30.50 0.86 12.95
CA ASN A 318 31.43 1.35 11.93
C ASN A 318 30.74 1.74 10.62
N ARG A 319 29.55 1.19 10.33
CA ARG A 319 28.80 1.48 9.11
C ARG A 319 28.43 2.96 9.02
N ASN A 320 27.95 3.58 10.10
CA ASN A 320 27.60 5.01 10.08
C ASN A 320 28.82 5.91 9.85
N LEU A 321 29.96 5.57 10.45
CA LEU A 321 31.23 6.26 10.24
C LEU A 321 31.71 6.09 8.79
N ALA A 322 31.67 4.87 8.26
CA ALA A 322 32.08 4.58 6.88
C ALA A 322 31.16 5.26 5.86
N LEU A 323 29.84 5.28 6.08
CA LEU A 323 28.88 6.01 5.25
C LEU A 323 29.08 7.53 5.33
N SER A 324 29.42 8.07 6.51
CA SER A 324 29.78 9.48 6.63
C SER A 324 31.06 9.80 5.88
N ALA A 325 32.10 8.95 5.99
CA ALA A 325 33.37 9.11 5.28
C ALA A 325 33.19 9.03 3.76
N LEU A 326 32.33 8.15 3.25
CA LEU A 326 31.97 8.09 1.82
C LEU A 326 31.38 9.41 1.30
N ASN A 327 30.53 10.07 2.09
CA ASN A 327 29.97 11.37 1.70
C ASN A 327 31.05 12.47 1.68
N THR A 328 32.03 12.41 2.59
CA THR A 328 33.14 13.38 2.64
C THR A 328 34.22 13.10 1.58
N TRP A 329 34.39 11.86 1.14
CA TRP A 329 35.43 11.45 0.20
C TRP A 329 35.08 11.71 -1.28
N SER A 330 33.89 12.23 -1.57
CA SER A 330 33.48 12.64 -2.91
C SER A 330 34.42 13.67 -3.58
N SER A 331 35.35 14.27 -2.83
CA SER A 331 36.25 15.34 -3.28
C SER A 331 37.73 14.95 -3.45
N VAL A 332 38.16 13.71 -3.17
CA VAL A 332 39.60 13.35 -3.22
C VAL A 332 39.84 11.92 -3.70
N SER A 333 40.12 11.68 -4.98
CA SER A 333 41.14 10.69 -5.39
C SER A 333 41.29 10.58 -6.91
N ASN A 334 42.45 11.04 -7.40
CA ASN A 334 43.10 10.56 -8.60
C ASN A 334 44.38 9.86 -8.13
N SER A 335 44.41 8.53 -8.06
CA SER A 335 45.63 7.71 -8.27
C SER A 335 45.42 6.24 -7.91
N SER A 336 46.19 5.41 -8.63
CA SER A 336 46.49 3.99 -8.41
C SER A 336 45.52 2.94 -8.96
N SER A 337 45.93 2.47 -10.13
CA SER A 337 45.47 1.35 -10.92
C SER A 337 45.64 0.00 -10.21
N THR A 338 44.53 -0.68 -9.93
CA THR A 338 44.49 -2.14 -9.89
C THR A 338 43.35 -2.59 -10.81
N GLY A 339 43.59 -3.61 -11.63
CA GLY A 339 42.79 -4.01 -12.80
C GLY A 339 41.38 -4.56 -12.50
N ALA A 340 40.53 -3.76 -11.87
CA ALA A 340 39.10 -4.01 -11.82
C ALA A 340 38.51 -3.74 -13.21
N VAL A 341 37.88 -4.76 -13.81
CA VAL A 341 37.10 -4.62 -15.04
C VAL A 341 36.00 -3.60 -14.76
N ASN A 342 36.20 -2.36 -15.22
CA ASN A 342 35.21 -1.30 -15.18
C ASN A 342 34.03 -1.73 -16.07
N LYS A 343 33.06 -2.44 -15.50
CA LYS A 343 31.78 -2.68 -16.16
C LYS A 343 31.08 -1.34 -16.26
N THR A 344 31.18 -0.73 -17.44
CA THR A 344 30.43 0.47 -17.81
C THR A 344 28.94 0.20 -17.66
N LEU A 345 28.24 1.09 -16.93
CA LEU A 345 26.78 1.04 -16.82
C LEU A 345 26.17 1.25 -18.21
N ALA A 346 25.21 0.40 -18.60
CA ALA A 346 24.44 0.65 -19.82
C ALA A 346 23.69 1.99 -19.70
N PRO A 347 23.49 2.72 -20.81
CA PRO A 347 22.72 3.97 -20.79
C PRO A 347 21.29 3.74 -20.25
N PRO A 348 20.65 4.76 -19.67
CA PRO A 348 19.28 4.65 -19.18
C PRO A 348 18.31 4.15 -20.27
N LEU A 349 17.41 3.25 -19.91
CA LEU A 349 16.35 2.80 -20.79
C LEU A 349 15.31 3.90 -20.94
N LYS A 350 15.12 4.41 -22.16
CA LYS A 350 14.14 5.45 -22.43
C LYS A 350 12.72 5.00 -22.04
N PRO A 351 11.91 5.86 -21.43
CA PRO A 351 10.50 5.57 -21.20
C PRO A 351 9.77 5.28 -22.52
N SER A 352 8.81 4.37 -22.48
CA SER A 352 7.94 4.10 -23.66
C SER A 352 6.79 5.10 -23.78
N MET A 353 6.69 6.05 -22.85
CA MET A 353 5.68 7.09 -22.79
C MET A 353 6.35 8.46 -22.66
N THR A 354 5.75 9.45 -23.30
CA THR A 354 6.11 10.86 -23.21
C THR A 354 5.65 11.46 -21.89
N VAL A 355 6.28 12.58 -21.49
CA VAL A 355 5.86 13.38 -20.32
C VAL A 355 4.41 13.84 -20.44
N ALA A 356 3.98 14.21 -21.65
CA ALA A 356 2.60 14.61 -21.90
C ALA A 356 1.62 13.45 -21.65
N GLU A 357 1.91 12.25 -22.16
CA GLU A 357 1.06 11.07 -21.93
C GLU A 357 0.96 10.71 -20.44
N ILE A 358 2.07 10.79 -19.68
CA ILE A 358 2.08 10.50 -18.24
C ILE A 358 1.13 11.43 -17.48
N ARG A 359 1.09 12.73 -17.82
CA ARG A 359 0.23 13.71 -17.14
C ARG A 359 -1.26 13.43 -17.31
N HIS A 360 -1.65 12.82 -18.42
CA HIS A 360 -3.05 12.54 -18.75
C HIS A 360 -3.56 11.20 -18.21
N LEU A 361 -2.73 10.43 -17.52
CA LEU A 361 -3.15 9.15 -16.97
C LEU A 361 -4.20 9.33 -15.87
N THR A 362 -5.21 8.46 -15.87
CA THR A 362 -6.33 8.49 -14.92
C THR A 362 -6.45 7.16 -14.17
N GLY A 363 -7.16 7.15 -13.03
CA GLY A 363 -7.47 5.92 -12.29
C GLY A 363 -6.26 4.98 -12.10
N TYR A 364 -6.35 3.79 -12.72
CA TYR A 364 -5.33 2.74 -12.68
C TYR A 364 -4.52 2.60 -13.99
N ASP A 365 -4.52 3.63 -14.84
CA ASP A 365 -3.76 3.61 -16.10
C ASP A 365 -2.26 3.33 -15.84
N LEU A 366 -1.70 2.47 -16.68
CA LEU A 366 -0.31 2.00 -16.53
C LEU A 366 0.69 3.03 -17.06
N ALA A 367 1.76 3.25 -16.29
CA ALA A 367 2.89 4.06 -16.72
C ALA A 367 4.07 3.17 -17.13
N LYS A 368 4.44 3.20 -18.41
CA LYS A 368 5.49 2.34 -19.00
C LYS A 368 6.86 3.02 -18.96
N LEU A 369 7.46 3.06 -17.76
CA LEU A 369 8.73 3.74 -17.49
C LEU A 369 9.95 2.79 -17.38
N ASN A 370 9.78 1.49 -17.64
CA ASN A 370 10.83 0.47 -17.45
C ASN A 370 11.41 0.43 -16.02
N LEU A 371 10.60 0.75 -15.01
CA LEU A 371 11.04 0.80 -13.62
C LEU A 371 11.12 -0.59 -12.99
N VAL A 372 12.18 -0.79 -12.21
CA VAL A 372 12.27 -1.89 -11.24
C VAL A 372 11.95 -1.33 -9.87
N CYS A 373 10.84 -1.77 -9.29
CA CYS A 373 10.40 -1.27 -8.00
C CYS A 373 10.73 -2.25 -6.88
N VAL A 374 11.02 -1.71 -5.71
CA VAL A 374 11.11 -2.49 -4.48
C VAL A 374 10.36 -1.80 -3.35
N HIS A 375 9.65 -2.61 -2.57
CA HIS A 375 9.17 -2.24 -1.26
C HIS A 375 9.90 -3.05 -0.18
N VAL A 376 10.66 -2.34 0.67
CA VAL A 376 11.37 -2.91 1.82
C VAL A 376 10.59 -2.60 3.09
N ARG A 377 10.19 -3.63 3.84
CA ARG A 377 9.60 -3.48 5.18
C ARG A 377 10.60 -4.00 6.21
N ILE A 378 11.08 -3.12 7.07
CA ILE A 378 11.96 -3.44 8.20
C ILE A 378 11.12 -3.82 9.44
N GLY A 379 9.97 -3.19 9.67
CA GLY A 379 9.20 -3.40 10.90
C GLY A 379 9.68 -2.47 11.99
N HIS A 380 10.71 -2.93 12.69
CA HIS A 380 11.38 -2.22 13.78
C HIS A 380 12.50 -1.34 13.22
N SER A 381 12.12 -0.28 12.50
CA SER A 381 13.05 0.69 11.91
C SER A 381 13.27 1.90 12.82
N GLU A 382 14.19 2.78 12.43
CA GLU A 382 14.41 4.06 13.10
C GLU A 382 13.18 4.99 13.08
N THR A 383 12.24 4.75 12.16
CA THR A 383 10.96 5.49 12.09
C THR A 383 9.80 4.72 12.74
N LEU A 384 10.03 3.47 13.16
CA LEU A 384 9.10 2.62 13.91
C LEU A 384 9.79 1.91 15.10
N PRO A 385 10.37 2.67 16.05
CA PRO A 385 11.16 2.08 17.13
C PRO A 385 10.33 1.20 18.08
N PHE A 386 9.01 1.40 18.12
CA PHE A 386 8.11 0.66 19.03
C PHE A 386 7.47 -0.58 18.41
N GLU A 387 7.69 -0.85 17.11
CA GLU A 387 7.13 -2.04 16.50
C GLU A 387 7.88 -3.29 16.98
N LYS A 388 7.20 -4.16 17.73
CA LYS A 388 7.84 -5.39 18.27
C LYS A 388 8.30 -6.37 17.18
N ASN A 389 7.68 -6.31 16.00
CA ASN A 389 7.92 -7.27 14.93
C ASN A 389 8.93 -6.73 13.92
N ARG A 390 10.19 -7.12 14.06
CA ARG A 390 11.18 -6.93 13.00
C ARG A 390 10.92 -7.94 11.87
N ARG A 391 10.71 -7.44 10.65
CA ARG A 391 10.43 -8.26 9.45
C ARG A 391 11.72 -8.61 8.72
N ASN A 392 12.54 -7.60 8.48
CA ASN A 392 13.87 -7.72 7.90
C ASN A 392 14.85 -6.92 8.76
N LYS A 393 16.13 -7.29 8.71
CA LYS A 393 17.19 -6.52 9.38
C LYS A 393 17.89 -5.62 8.36
N MET A 394 18.47 -4.50 8.80
CA MET A 394 19.19 -3.59 7.87
C MET A 394 20.34 -4.27 7.13
N GLU A 395 21.00 -5.25 7.75
CA GLU A 395 22.10 -6.00 7.12
C GLU A 395 21.59 -6.88 5.96
N SER A 396 20.33 -7.32 6.06
CA SER A 396 19.71 -8.20 5.06
C SER A 396 19.27 -7.46 3.79
N VAL A 397 19.19 -6.13 3.83
CA VAL A 397 18.80 -5.29 2.69
C VAL A 397 19.82 -5.37 1.55
N ARG A 398 21.07 -5.75 1.84
CA ARG A 398 22.09 -5.98 0.80
C ARG A 398 21.64 -6.96 -0.29
N ALA A 399 20.88 -8.00 0.07
CA ALA A 399 20.35 -8.95 -0.92
C ALA A 399 19.40 -8.30 -1.93
N VAL A 400 18.69 -7.24 -1.53
CA VAL A 400 17.89 -6.42 -2.45
C VAL A 400 18.80 -5.67 -3.41
N TRP A 401 19.87 -5.06 -2.92
CA TRP A 401 20.82 -4.33 -3.76
C TRP A 401 21.51 -5.22 -4.77
N ASP A 402 21.95 -6.40 -4.34
CA ASP A 402 22.57 -7.40 -5.21
C ASP A 402 21.58 -7.88 -6.29
N PHE A 403 20.30 -8.04 -5.96
CA PHE A 403 19.24 -8.37 -6.91
C PHE A 403 18.98 -7.25 -7.93
N LEU A 404 19.00 -5.99 -7.51
CA LEU A 404 18.71 -4.84 -8.37
C LEU A 404 19.88 -4.47 -9.29
N LEU A 405 21.12 -4.75 -8.87
CA LEU A 405 22.32 -4.36 -9.59
C LEU A 405 22.34 -4.82 -11.07
N PRO A 406 21.97 -6.07 -11.43
CA PRO A 406 21.86 -6.49 -12.83
C PRO A 406 20.88 -5.65 -13.66
N TYR A 407 19.78 -5.17 -13.09
CA TYR A 407 18.82 -4.32 -13.79
C TYR A 407 19.36 -2.91 -13.98
N VAL A 408 19.95 -2.32 -12.93
CA VAL A 408 20.59 -1.01 -13.02
C VAL A 408 21.71 -1.01 -14.07
N ASN A 409 22.51 -2.08 -14.11
CA ASN A 409 23.57 -2.26 -15.11
C ASN A 409 23.03 -2.36 -16.55
N LYS A 410 21.76 -2.75 -16.72
CA LYS A 410 21.05 -2.82 -18.01
C LYS A 410 20.30 -1.53 -18.38
N GLY A 411 20.45 -0.45 -17.60
CA GLY A 411 19.82 0.83 -17.90
C GLY A 411 18.53 1.11 -17.13
N HIS A 412 18.06 0.18 -16.29
CA HIS A 412 16.84 0.43 -15.52
C HIS A 412 17.08 1.46 -14.41
N HIS A 413 16.06 2.28 -14.14
CA HIS A 413 15.95 3.02 -12.90
C HIS A 413 15.16 2.21 -11.86
N VAL A 414 15.43 2.49 -10.60
CA VAL A 414 14.84 1.82 -9.45
C VAL A 414 13.91 2.78 -8.71
N TYR A 415 12.74 2.30 -8.29
CA TYR A 415 11.92 2.99 -7.31
C TYR A 415 11.94 2.26 -5.96
N VAL A 416 12.19 2.97 -4.86
CA VAL A 416 12.28 2.39 -3.50
C VAL A 416 11.20 2.98 -2.60
N ALA A 417 10.23 2.14 -2.21
CA ALA A 417 9.32 2.39 -1.10
C ALA A 417 9.85 1.70 0.16
N SER A 418 9.83 2.38 1.31
CA SER A 418 10.34 1.81 2.55
C SER A 418 9.77 2.48 3.78
N ASP A 419 9.64 1.70 4.85
CA ASP A 419 9.37 2.16 6.22
C ASP A 419 10.64 2.63 6.96
N SER A 420 11.75 2.83 6.25
CA SER A 420 13.04 3.23 6.80
C SER A 420 13.73 4.23 5.87
N ASN A 421 14.05 5.40 6.42
CA ASN A 421 14.90 6.41 5.80
C ASN A 421 16.31 5.86 5.53
N GLN A 422 16.83 4.99 6.41
CA GLN A 422 18.12 4.35 6.21
C GLN A 422 18.14 3.51 4.94
N VAL A 423 17.09 2.72 4.66
CA VAL A 423 16.97 1.97 3.41
C VAL A 423 16.97 2.89 2.20
N ARG A 424 16.19 3.98 2.23
CA ARG A 424 16.15 4.97 1.12
C ARG A 424 17.52 5.61 0.90
N LYS A 425 18.24 5.96 1.98
CA LYS A 425 19.59 6.52 1.93
C LYS A 425 20.61 5.53 1.38
N GLU A 426 20.61 4.29 1.86
CA GLU A 426 21.49 3.23 1.34
C GLU A 426 21.24 3.00 -0.15
N ALA A 427 19.99 3.03 -0.61
CA ALA A 427 19.67 2.92 -2.03
C ALA A 427 20.25 4.08 -2.86
N LYS A 428 20.11 5.33 -2.38
CA LYS A 428 20.69 6.54 -3.03
C LYS A 428 22.21 6.45 -3.13
N ILE A 429 22.88 5.96 -2.08
CA ILE A 429 24.34 5.74 -2.09
C ILE A 429 24.72 4.65 -3.10
N MET A 430 23.94 3.57 -3.17
CA MET A 430 24.24 2.43 -4.05
C MET A 430 24.02 2.74 -5.54
N PHE A 431 22.98 3.50 -5.89
CA PHE A 431 22.54 3.65 -7.27
C PHE A 431 22.59 5.08 -7.81
N GLY A 432 22.91 6.08 -6.97
CA GLY A 432 22.99 7.48 -7.37
C GLY A 432 21.68 7.97 -8.00
N ASP A 433 21.78 8.64 -9.14
CA ASP A 433 20.64 9.21 -9.86
C ASP A 433 19.72 8.15 -10.51
N ARG A 434 20.08 6.87 -10.42
CA ARG A 434 19.23 5.77 -10.89
C ARG A 434 18.21 5.28 -9.89
N VAL A 435 18.14 5.87 -8.69
CA VAL A 435 17.12 5.52 -7.71
C VAL A 435 16.20 6.69 -7.38
N HIS A 436 14.92 6.36 -7.27
CA HIS A 436 13.82 7.27 -6.97
C HIS A 436 13.11 6.83 -5.70
N SER A 437 12.66 7.79 -4.90
CA SER A 437 11.81 7.58 -3.74
C SER A 437 11.07 8.88 -3.45
N ILE A 438 9.90 8.85 -2.82
CA ILE A 438 9.30 10.08 -2.28
C ILE A 438 10.22 10.62 -1.19
N ASP A 439 10.64 11.88 -1.35
CA ASP A 439 11.41 12.60 -0.35
C ASP A 439 10.54 12.98 0.85
N GLY A 440 11.19 13.21 1.99
CA GLY A 440 10.52 13.56 3.25
C GLY A 440 10.53 12.41 4.27
N ALA A 441 10.00 12.72 5.46
CA ALA A 441 9.96 11.78 6.56
C ALA A 441 9.00 10.62 6.26
N VAL A 442 9.41 9.39 6.59
CA VAL A 442 8.49 8.26 6.64
C VAL A 442 7.55 8.45 7.83
N LEU A 443 6.28 8.71 7.53
CA LEU A 443 5.21 8.91 8.52
C LEU A 443 4.38 7.62 8.64
N HIS A 444 4.15 7.19 9.88
CA HIS A 444 3.41 5.95 10.16
C HIS A 444 1.99 6.24 10.63
N LEU A 445 1.01 5.67 9.94
CA LEU A 445 -0.42 5.94 10.15
C LEU A 445 -0.93 5.67 11.58
N GLY A 446 -0.16 4.93 12.38
CA GLY A 446 -0.51 4.58 13.76
C GLY A 446 0.16 5.45 14.83
N THR A 447 1.11 6.30 14.48
CA THR A 447 1.92 7.05 15.46
C THR A 447 1.75 8.57 15.36
N VAL A 448 1.14 9.04 14.27
CA VAL A 448 1.02 10.47 14.01
C VAL A 448 -0.17 11.05 14.79
N MET A 449 0.12 12.04 15.64
CA MET A 449 -0.89 12.68 16.50
C MET A 449 -1.46 13.99 15.91
N ASN A 450 -0.71 14.69 15.05
CA ASN A 450 -1.21 15.90 14.42
C ASN A 450 -1.96 15.58 13.11
N ASN A 451 -2.96 16.41 12.80
CA ASN A 451 -3.86 16.19 11.67
C ASN A 451 -3.15 16.31 10.30
N GLN A 452 -2.18 17.23 10.18
CA GLN A 452 -1.52 17.49 8.89
C GLN A 452 -0.59 16.35 8.48
N ASP A 453 0.26 15.89 9.39
CA ASP A 453 1.15 14.75 9.15
C ASP A 453 0.34 13.47 8.94
N ALA A 454 -0.83 13.34 9.57
CA ALA A 454 -1.72 12.19 9.38
C ALA A 454 -2.23 12.13 7.93
N ARG A 455 -2.65 13.28 7.39
CA ARG A 455 -3.04 13.41 5.98
C ARG A 455 -1.86 13.12 5.05
N GLU A 456 -0.73 13.77 5.26
CA GLU A 456 0.45 13.66 4.40
C GLU A 456 1.07 12.26 4.43
N GLY A 457 1.10 11.61 5.59
CA GLY A 457 1.54 10.23 5.75
C GLY A 457 0.63 9.24 5.04
N LEU A 458 -0.70 9.40 5.16
CA LEU A 458 -1.65 8.56 4.40
C LEU A 458 -1.51 8.79 2.90
N LYS A 459 -1.45 10.05 2.47
CA LYS A 459 -1.27 10.41 1.05
C LYS A 459 -0.01 9.79 0.47
N THR A 460 1.13 9.93 1.16
CA THR A 460 2.41 9.36 0.74
C THR A 460 2.33 7.84 0.61
N ALA A 461 1.77 7.14 1.61
CA ALA A 461 1.57 5.70 1.55
C ALA A 461 0.70 5.29 0.36
N LEU A 462 -0.41 5.99 0.11
CA LEU A 462 -1.30 5.69 -1.01
C LEU A 462 -0.65 5.98 -2.38
N LEU A 463 0.15 7.05 -2.50
CA LEU A 463 0.92 7.38 -3.70
C LEU A 463 1.95 6.30 -4.02
N GLU A 464 2.78 5.90 -3.04
CA GLU A 464 3.76 4.83 -3.22
C GLU A 464 3.05 3.53 -3.59
N GLN A 465 1.97 3.17 -2.90
CA GLN A 465 1.24 1.94 -3.20
C GLN A 465 0.66 1.95 -4.62
N LEU A 466 0.10 3.08 -5.07
CA LEU A 466 -0.44 3.23 -6.42
C LEU A 466 0.67 3.16 -7.48
N LEU A 467 1.83 3.75 -7.23
CA LEU A 467 3.02 3.60 -8.08
C LEU A 467 3.41 2.13 -8.23
N LEU A 468 3.48 1.40 -7.10
CA LEU A 468 3.79 -0.03 -7.11
C LEU A 468 2.76 -0.85 -7.89
N MET A 469 1.50 -0.39 -7.96
CA MET A 469 0.43 -1.02 -8.74
C MET A 469 0.55 -0.75 -10.24
N THR A 470 0.91 0.48 -10.66
CA THR A 470 0.69 0.94 -12.05
C THR A 470 1.95 1.20 -12.86
N SER A 471 3.13 1.27 -12.24
CA SER A 471 4.33 1.81 -12.92
C SER A 471 5.52 0.84 -12.99
N CYS A 472 5.46 -0.29 -12.30
CA CYS A 472 6.59 -1.20 -12.11
C CYS A 472 6.59 -2.32 -13.14
N GLN A 473 7.69 -2.47 -13.89
CA GLN A 473 7.91 -3.62 -14.76
C GLN A 473 8.32 -4.86 -13.97
N VAL A 474 9.16 -4.66 -12.96
CA VAL A 474 9.56 -5.67 -11.97
C VAL A 474 9.21 -5.15 -10.59
N LEU A 475 8.69 -6.01 -9.71
CA LEU A 475 8.30 -5.64 -8.36
C LEU A 475 8.86 -6.61 -7.32
N VAL A 476 9.73 -6.11 -6.45
CA VAL A 476 10.18 -6.83 -5.24
C VAL A 476 9.34 -6.37 -4.06
N VAL A 477 8.68 -7.29 -3.36
CA VAL A 477 7.86 -6.99 -2.18
C VAL A 477 8.41 -7.62 -0.92
N SER A 478 8.26 -6.95 0.21
CA SER A 478 8.43 -7.56 1.54
C SER A 478 7.13 -8.19 2.03
N ARG A 479 7.21 -8.98 3.10
CA ARG A 479 6.04 -9.48 3.85
C ARG A 479 5.28 -8.36 4.56
N SER A 480 4.52 -7.60 3.78
CA SER A 480 3.74 -6.44 4.20
C SER A 480 2.44 -6.38 3.41
N GLY A 481 1.31 -6.20 4.10
CA GLY A 481 0.02 -5.99 3.44
C GLY A 481 0.05 -4.83 2.46
N PHE A 482 0.88 -3.81 2.71
CA PHE A 482 1.10 -2.67 1.82
C PHE A 482 1.50 -3.09 0.40
N SER A 483 2.63 -3.79 0.26
CA SER A 483 3.16 -4.18 -1.04
C SER A 483 2.49 -5.42 -1.62
N MET A 484 1.95 -6.30 -0.76
CA MET A 484 1.18 -7.45 -1.23
C MET A 484 -0.12 -7.02 -1.92
N SER A 485 -0.86 -6.07 -1.34
CA SER A 485 -2.04 -5.47 -2.00
C SER A 485 -1.68 -4.84 -3.35
N ALA A 486 -0.55 -4.14 -3.42
CA ALA A 486 -0.08 -3.57 -4.68
C ALA A 486 0.22 -4.64 -5.74
N ALA A 487 0.94 -5.70 -5.35
CA ALA A 487 1.27 -6.81 -6.23
C ALA A 487 0.02 -7.56 -6.73
N TYR A 488 -0.99 -7.74 -5.87
CA TYR A 488 -2.26 -8.38 -6.25
C TYR A 488 -2.98 -7.60 -7.34
N VAL A 489 -3.04 -6.27 -7.21
CA VAL A 489 -3.68 -5.41 -8.20
C VAL A 489 -2.87 -5.37 -9.50
N ARG A 490 -1.56 -5.16 -9.37
CA ARG A 490 -0.60 -5.13 -10.49
C ARG A 490 -0.68 -6.38 -11.36
N ALA A 491 -0.69 -7.57 -10.74
CA ALA A 491 -0.67 -8.85 -11.46
C ALA A 491 -1.83 -9.01 -12.43
N LYS A 492 -2.99 -8.40 -12.12
CA LYS A 492 -4.16 -8.41 -13.01
C LYS A 492 -4.15 -7.27 -14.02
N LEU A 493 -3.70 -6.07 -13.63
CA LEU A 493 -3.61 -4.93 -14.56
C LEU A 493 -2.58 -5.16 -15.68
N MET A 494 -1.42 -5.73 -15.35
CA MET A 494 -0.29 -5.85 -16.28
C MET A 494 -0.26 -7.17 -17.06
N GLY A 495 -1.01 -8.19 -16.64
CA GLY A 495 -0.98 -9.54 -17.23
C GLY A 495 0.35 -10.29 -17.08
N GLN A 496 1.43 -9.64 -16.64
CA GLN A 496 2.75 -10.22 -16.39
C GLN A 496 3.18 -10.06 -14.92
N ILE A 497 3.96 -11.02 -14.42
CA ILE A 497 4.24 -11.20 -13.00
C ILE A 497 5.72 -11.35 -12.67
N ASP A 498 6.55 -10.42 -13.14
CA ASP A 498 7.92 -10.32 -12.59
C ASP A 498 7.86 -9.76 -11.17
N ASN A 499 7.36 -10.60 -10.26
CA ASN A 499 7.17 -10.36 -8.85
C ASN A 499 8.19 -11.20 -8.10
N TYR A 500 8.84 -10.57 -7.14
CA TYR A 500 9.83 -11.19 -6.29
C TYR A 500 9.48 -10.89 -4.84
N PHE A 501 9.88 -11.78 -3.96
CA PHE A 501 9.68 -11.64 -2.52
C PHE A 501 11.03 -11.44 -1.84
N PHE A 502 11.11 -10.41 -0.98
CA PHE A 502 12.24 -10.16 -0.11
C PHE A 502 11.88 -10.57 1.32
N GLU A 503 12.56 -11.60 1.82
CA GLU A 503 12.42 -12.06 3.19
C GLU A 503 13.75 -12.61 3.70
N LYS A 504 14.13 -12.22 4.92
CA LYS A 504 15.27 -12.80 5.66
C LYS A 504 16.60 -12.77 4.88
N GLY A 505 16.84 -11.71 4.12
CA GLY A 505 18.10 -11.54 3.38
C GLY A 505 18.18 -12.33 2.09
N SER A 506 17.04 -12.67 1.49
CA SER A 506 17.00 -13.31 0.18
C SER A 506 15.87 -12.70 -0.66
N VAL A 507 16.14 -12.58 -1.96
CA VAL A 507 15.15 -12.21 -2.97
C VAL A 507 14.91 -13.44 -3.86
N PHE A 508 13.66 -13.88 -3.95
CA PHE A 508 13.28 -15.06 -4.73
C PHE A 508 12.01 -14.79 -5.54
N GLY A 509 11.81 -15.54 -6.63
CA GLY A 509 10.63 -15.40 -7.48
C GLY A 509 9.36 -15.70 -6.71
N TRP A 510 8.32 -14.88 -6.90
CA TRP A 510 7.03 -15.05 -6.23
C TRP A 510 5.92 -15.28 -7.25
N ASN A 511 5.54 -16.55 -7.40
CA ASN A 511 4.41 -16.91 -8.24
C ASN A 511 3.10 -16.70 -7.48
N LEU A 512 2.27 -15.78 -7.99
CA LEU A 512 0.92 -15.55 -7.46
C LEU A 512 -0.10 -16.58 -7.99
N TRP A 513 0.20 -17.27 -9.11
CA TRP A 513 -0.74 -18.07 -9.91
C TRP A 513 -0.70 -19.57 -9.68
#